data_AF-A0A177DM74-F1
#
_entry.id   AF-A0A177DM74-F1
#
_cell.length_a   1.000
_cell.length_b   1.000
_cell.length_c   1.000
_cell.angle_alpha   90.00
_cell.angle_beta   90.00
_cell.angle_gamma   90.00
#
_symmetry.space_group_name_H-M   'P 1'
#
loop_
_entity.id
_entity.type
_entity.pdbx_description
1 polymer ?
#
loop_
_entity_poly.entity_id
_entity_poly.type
_entity_poly.pdbx_seq_one_letter_code
_entity_poly.pdbx_strand_id
1 'polypeptide(L)'
;ALQRYINTPSSVNFNFLMQCSWEASAVTFQFALSNGGPASIVYGSIFAWAGTILVALSLAEMSSMDPTVGAQYRWSTTFAPKWNRFFGLMQGWITVFAWVCSCASNPALIANIVVGLASFNNQGYVSQ
;
A
#
# COMPACT_ATOMS: atom_id res chain seq x y z
N ALA A 1 19.27 9.44 -24.40
CA ALA A 1 18.40 10.13 -23.43
C ALA A 1 16.98 9.60 -23.61
N LEU A 2 16.30 9.19 -22.53
CA LEU A 2 14.90 8.74 -22.62
C LEU A 2 14.00 9.95 -22.93
N GLN A 3 13.03 9.80 -23.84
CA GLN A 3 12.07 10.85 -24.16
C GLN A 3 11.13 11.08 -22.95
N ARG A 4 10.95 12.34 -22.55
CA ARG A 4 10.07 12.71 -21.44
C ARG A 4 8.61 12.66 -21.92
N TYR A 5 7.99 11.49 -21.81
CA TYR A 5 6.62 11.23 -22.25
C TYR A 5 5.57 11.34 -21.12
N ILE A 6 6.00 11.32 -19.85
CA ILE A 6 5.10 11.32 -18.70
C ILE A 6 4.57 12.74 -18.46
N ASN A 7 3.30 12.95 -18.79
CA ASN A 7 2.55 14.18 -18.53
C ASN A 7 1.79 14.07 -17.18
N THR A 8 1.58 15.21 -16.50
CA THR A 8 0.85 15.30 -15.22
C THR A 8 -0.50 14.57 -15.21
N PRO A 9 -1.39 14.73 -16.20
CA PRO A 9 -2.67 13.99 -16.22
C PRO A 9 -2.47 12.47 -16.32
N SER A 10 -1.48 12.00 -17.07
CA SER A 10 -1.16 10.57 -17.16
C SER A 10 -0.64 10.02 -15.83
N SER A 11 0.16 10.81 -15.10
CA SER A 11 0.65 10.44 -13.76
C SER A 11 -0.47 10.35 -12.72
N VAL A 12 -1.44 11.28 -12.75
CA VAL A 12 -2.59 11.25 -11.83
C VAL A 12 -3.48 10.04 -12.14
N ASN A 13 -3.76 9.79 -13.42
CA ASN A 13 -4.56 8.64 -13.83
C ASN A 13 -3.90 7.30 -13.43
N PHE A 14 -2.59 7.19 -13.58
CA PHE A 14 -1.85 6.00 -13.14
C PHE A 14 -2.00 5.73 -11.64
N ASN A 15 -1.90 6.76 -10.79
CA ASN A 15 -2.09 6.61 -9.35
C ASN A 15 -3.51 6.19 -8.99
N PHE A 16 -4.52 6.75 -9.67
CA PHE A 16 -5.92 6.38 -9.44
C PHE A 16 -6.17 4.90 -9.75
N LEU A 17 -5.68 4.43 -10.91
CA LEU A 17 -5.80 3.03 -11.32
C LEU A 17 -5.09 2.07 -10.35
N MET A 18 -3.94 2.48 -9.79
CA MET A 18 -3.22 1.67 -8.80
C MET A 18 -3.98 1.51 -7.47
N GLN A 19 -4.87 2.45 -7.14
CA GLN A 19 -5.62 2.46 -5.87
C GLN A 19 -7.03 1.87 -5.99
N CYS A 20 -7.44 1.43 -7.18
CA CYS A 20 -8.72 0.76 -7.40
C CYS A 20 -8.75 -0.66 -6.79
N SER A 21 -8.58 -0.78 -5.48
CA SER A 21 -8.51 -2.05 -4.73
C SER A 21 -9.75 -2.27 -3.85
N TRP A 22 -10.92 -1.86 -4.34
CA TRP A 22 -12.18 -1.94 -3.59
C TRP A 22 -12.57 -3.39 -3.22
N GLU A 23 -12.08 -4.40 -3.95
CA GLU A 23 -12.33 -5.80 -3.57
C GLU A 23 -11.60 -6.16 -2.27
N ALA A 24 -10.39 -5.63 -2.05
CA ALA A 24 -9.62 -5.92 -0.85
C ALA A 24 -10.26 -5.30 0.40
N SER A 25 -10.87 -4.12 0.29
CA SER A 25 -11.60 -3.50 1.42
C SER A 25 -12.87 -4.26 1.76
N ALA A 26 -13.56 -4.84 0.78
CA ALA A 26 -14.75 -5.67 1.00
C ALA A 26 -14.41 -6.96 1.76
N VAL A 27 -13.36 -7.67 1.37
CA VAL A 27 -12.95 -8.93 2.04
C VAL A 27 -12.39 -8.67 3.44
N THR A 28 -11.67 -7.57 3.64
CA THR A 28 -11.07 -7.25 4.95
C THR A 28 -12.05 -6.67 5.97
N PHE A 29 -13.24 -6.26 5.51
CA PHE A 29 -14.26 -5.66 6.37
C PHE A 29 -14.70 -6.57 7.53
N GLN A 30 -14.87 -7.88 7.26
CA GLN A 30 -15.21 -8.86 8.29
C GLN A 30 -14.15 -8.93 9.38
N PHE A 31 -12.86 -8.94 8.99
CA PHE A 31 -11.76 -8.98 9.94
C PHE A 31 -11.71 -7.70 10.80
N ALA A 32 -11.93 -6.53 10.19
CA ALA A 32 -11.99 -5.27 10.93
C ALA A 32 -13.14 -5.26 11.96
N LEU A 33 -14.32 -5.77 11.58
CA LEU A 33 -15.48 -5.85 12.47
C LEU A 33 -15.23 -6.80 13.65
N SER A 34 -14.63 -7.97 13.39
CA SER A 34 -14.37 -8.96 14.44
C SER A 34 -13.31 -8.52 15.46
N ASN A 35 -12.28 -7.79 15.04
CA ASN A 35 -11.17 -7.40 15.90
C ASN A 35 -11.40 -6.06 16.62
N GLY A 36 -12.06 -5.09 15.98
CA GLY A 36 -12.20 -3.72 16.51
C GLY A 36 -13.64 -3.22 16.64
N GLY A 37 -14.62 -4.00 16.21
CA GLY A 37 -16.03 -3.61 16.20
C GLY A 37 -16.35 -2.46 15.22
N PRO A 38 -17.61 -2.01 15.18
CA PRO A 38 -18.07 -0.97 14.25
C PRO A 38 -17.36 0.39 14.44
N ALA A 39 -17.00 0.72 15.69
CA ALA A 39 -16.33 1.98 16.01
C ALA A 39 -14.92 2.06 15.39
N SER A 40 -14.17 0.95 15.39
CA SER A 40 -12.84 0.88 14.77
C SER A 40 -12.91 1.09 13.26
N ILE A 41 -13.95 0.58 12.59
CA ILE A 41 -14.12 0.77 11.16
C ILE A 41 -14.29 2.26 10.82
N VAL A 42 -15.14 2.99 11.56
CA VAL A 42 -15.40 4.41 11.25
C VAL A 42 -14.24 5.29 11.71
N TYR A 43 -13.91 5.28 13.00
CA TYR A 43 -12.91 6.18 13.55
C TYR A 43 -11.48 5.79 13.17
N GLY A 44 -11.20 4.49 13.06
CA GLY A 44 -9.91 3.97 12.60
C GLY A 44 -9.63 4.34 11.15
N SER A 45 -10.65 4.28 10.26
CA SER A 45 -10.49 4.70 8.86
C SER A 45 -10.21 6.20 8.75
N ILE A 46 -10.89 7.05 9.52
CA ILE A 46 -10.65 8.51 9.53
C ILE A 46 -9.22 8.81 10.00
N PHE A 47 -8.78 8.16 11.08
CA PHE A 47 -7.43 8.36 11.61
C PHE A 47 -6.35 7.86 10.65
N ALA A 48 -6.55 6.69 10.04
CA ALA A 48 -5.64 6.14 9.04
C ALA A 48 -5.55 7.04 7.80
N TRP A 49 -6.68 7.59 7.34
CA TRP A 49 -6.73 8.54 6.24
C TRP A 49 -5.93 9.81 6.55
N ALA A 50 -6.16 10.42 7.72
CA ALA A 50 -5.44 11.61 8.14
C ALA A 50 -3.93 11.36 8.25
N GLY A 51 -3.52 10.24 8.87
CA GLY A 51 -2.13 9.85 8.97
C GLY A 51 -1.48 9.65 7.60
N THR A 52 -2.19 9.01 6.67
CA THR A 52 -1.68 8.77 5.30
C THR A 52 -1.52 10.08 4.52
N ILE A 53 -2.42 11.05 4.69
CA ILE A 53 -2.27 12.38 4.06
C ILE A 53 -1.04 13.11 4.60
N LEU A 54 -0.80 13.08 5.91
CA LEU A 54 0.37 13.73 6.50
C LEU A 54 1.68 13.13 5.95
N VAL A 55 1.73 11.80 5.83
CA VAL A 55 2.87 11.12 5.20
C VAL A 55 3.00 11.52 3.73
N ALA A 56 1.90 11.54 2.96
CA ALA A 56 1.91 11.92 1.56
C ALA A 56 2.37 13.38 1.35
N LEU A 57 1.95 14.32 2.20
CA LEU A 57 2.40 15.71 2.16
C LEU A 57 3.90 15.83 2.43
N SER A 58 4.41 15.10 3.43
CA SER A 58 5.86 15.11 3.72
C SER A 58 6.71 14.58 2.55
N LEU A 59 6.21 13.53 1.86
CA LEU A 59 6.83 12.99 0.65
C LEU A 59 6.70 13.96 -0.53
N ALA A 60 5.60 14.70 -0.63
CA ALA A 60 5.41 15.72 -1.65
C ALA A 60 6.43 16.86 -1.49
N GLU A 61 6.67 17.32 -0.26
CA GLU A 61 7.71 18.31 0.04
C GLU A 61 9.10 17.81 -0.39
N MET A 62 9.48 16.59 0.01
CA MET A 62 10.74 15.97 -0.42
C MET A 62 10.84 15.83 -1.94
N SER A 63 9.74 15.47 -2.61
CA SER A 63 9.69 15.33 -4.07
C SER A 63 9.86 16.64 -4.83
N SER A 64 9.46 17.76 -4.21
CA SER A 64 9.64 19.09 -4.80
C SER A 64 11.07 19.61 -4.66
N MET A 65 11.79 19.20 -3.61
CA MET A 65 13.20 19.55 -3.39
C MET A 65 14.17 18.74 -4.28
N ASP A 66 13.99 17.42 -4.37
CA ASP A 66 14.90 16.55 -5.15
C ASP A 66 14.13 15.49 -5.97
N PRO A 67 13.70 15.84 -7.20
CA PRO A 67 12.94 14.93 -8.06
C PRO A 67 13.86 13.85 -8.65
N THR A 68 14.01 12.73 -7.94
CA THR A 68 14.85 11.60 -8.36
C THR A 68 14.05 10.29 -8.46
N VAL A 69 14.47 9.43 -9.39
CA VAL A 69 13.92 8.07 -9.53
C VAL A 69 14.45 7.19 -8.40
N GLY A 70 13.59 6.38 -7.79
CA GLY A 70 13.96 5.58 -6.59
C GLY A 70 14.11 6.44 -5.33
N ALA A 71 13.34 7.52 -5.25
CA ALA A 71 13.50 8.61 -4.30
C ALA A 71 13.56 8.18 -2.83
N GLN A 72 12.78 7.18 -2.39
CA GLN A 72 12.75 6.75 -0.99
C GLN A 72 14.11 6.32 -0.43
N TYR A 73 14.88 5.51 -1.18
CA TYR A 73 16.21 5.08 -0.72
C TYR A 73 17.22 6.24 -0.84
N ARG A 74 17.10 7.08 -1.87
CA ARG A 74 18.02 8.22 -2.07
C ARG A 74 17.81 9.29 -1.00
N TRP A 75 16.56 9.71 -0.77
CA TRP A 75 16.21 10.67 0.26
C TRP A 75 16.63 10.19 1.65
N SER A 76 16.43 8.90 1.97
CA SER A 76 16.91 8.36 3.25
C SER A 76 18.44 8.36 3.38
N THR A 77 19.21 8.20 2.29
CA THR A 77 20.67 8.41 2.34
C THR A 77 21.07 9.89 2.40
N THR A 78 20.37 10.77 1.71
CA THR A 78 20.75 12.19 1.54
C THR A 78 20.40 13.02 2.78
N PHE A 79 19.22 12.77 3.38
CA PHE A 79 18.76 13.52 4.54
C PHE A 79 19.21 12.95 5.89
N ALA A 80 19.90 11.80 5.91
CA ALA A 80 20.47 11.25 7.13
C ALA A 80 21.70 12.06 7.58
N PRO A 81 21.77 12.54 8.84
CA PRO A 81 22.90 13.32 9.33
C PRO A 81 24.12 12.45 9.69
N LYS A 82 23.92 11.16 9.99
CA LYS A 82 24.95 10.16 10.27
C LYS A 82 24.50 8.80 9.72
N TRP A 83 25.46 7.94 9.36
CA TRP A 83 25.24 6.56 8.87
C TRP A 83 24.34 6.46 7.62
N ASN A 84 24.53 7.38 6.69
CA ASN A 84 23.73 7.55 5.49
C ASN A 84 23.59 6.27 4.68
N ARG A 85 24.67 5.51 4.50
CA ARG A 85 24.66 4.22 3.78
C ARG A 85 23.82 3.15 4.49
N PHE A 86 23.82 3.14 5.82
CA PHE A 86 23.05 2.18 6.60
C PHE A 86 21.55 2.48 6.50
N PHE A 87 21.14 3.74 6.71
CA PHE A 87 19.73 4.13 6.61
C PHE A 87 19.18 3.90 5.20
N GLY A 88 19.95 4.21 4.16
CA GLY A 88 19.57 3.89 2.78
C GLY A 88 19.40 2.39 2.52
N LEU A 89 20.33 1.58 3.03
CA LEU A 89 20.28 0.12 2.89
C LEU A 89 19.06 -0.45 3.63
N MET A 90 18.82 0.00 4.87
CA MET A 90 17.65 -0.41 5.66
C MET A 90 16.34 -0.02 4.96
N GLN A 91 16.23 1.20 4.46
CA GLN A 91 15.06 1.63 3.70
C GLN A 91 14.83 0.74 2.47
N GLY A 92 15.90 0.41 1.74
CA GLY A 92 15.82 -0.50 0.59
C GLY A 92 15.30 -1.88 0.98
N TRP A 93 15.84 -2.49 2.03
CA TRP A 93 15.38 -3.80 2.52
C TRP A 93 13.93 -3.78 3.00
N ILE A 94 13.52 -2.75 3.74
CA ILE A 94 12.12 -2.59 4.19
C ILE A 94 11.19 -2.56 2.98
N THR A 95 11.54 -1.81 1.94
CA THR A 95 10.76 -1.76 0.71
C THR A 95 10.69 -3.13 0.02
N VAL A 96 11.80 -3.86 -0.07
CA VAL A 96 11.81 -5.23 -0.63
C VAL A 96 10.88 -6.15 0.15
N PHE A 97 10.96 -6.17 1.48
CA PHE A 97 10.06 -6.98 2.30
C PHE A 97 8.59 -6.57 2.12
N ALA A 98 8.30 -5.27 2.04
CA ALA A 98 6.95 -4.79 1.79
C ALA A 98 6.39 -5.32 0.46
N TRP A 99 7.19 -5.30 -0.61
CA TRP A 99 6.79 -5.84 -1.91
C TRP A 99 6.61 -7.36 -1.88
N VAL A 100 7.51 -8.11 -1.22
CA VAL A 100 7.38 -9.57 -1.08
C VAL A 100 6.10 -9.94 -0.34
N CYS A 101 5.82 -9.28 0.79
CA CYS A 101 4.59 -9.50 1.55
C CYS A 101 3.34 -9.13 0.74
N SER A 102 3.38 -8.03 -0.02
CA SER A 102 2.27 -7.61 -0.88
C SER A 102 2.01 -8.59 -2.03
N CYS A 103 3.06 -9.15 -2.63
CA CYS A 103 2.93 -10.20 -3.64
C CYS A 103 2.34 -11.48 -3.05
N ALA A 104 2.66 -11.82 -1.80
CA ALA A 104 2.09 -12.99 -1.11
C ALA A 104 0.64 -12.77 -0.62
N SER A 105 0.27 -11.54 -0.26
CA SER A 105 -1.09 -11.25 0.24
C SER A 105 -2.16 -11.31 -0.85
N ASN A 106 -1.83 -10.92 -2.08
CA ASN A 106 -2.77 -10.93 -3.21
C ASN A 106 -3.36 -12.32 -3.53
N PRO A 107 -2.56 -13.40 -3.73
CA PRO A 107 -3.11 -14.73 -3.97
C PRO A 107 -3.89 -15.27 -2.77
N ALA A 108 -3.49 -14.93 -1.53
CA ALA A 108 -4.25 -15.29 -0.34
C ALA A 108 -5.64 -14.64 -0.32
N LEU A 109 -5.75 -13.38 -0.76
CA LEU A 109 -7.03 -12.69 -0.93
C LEU A 109 -7.91 -13.38 -1.97
N ILE A 110 -7.35 -13.72 -3.14
CA ILE A 110 -8.08 -14.43 -4.20
C ILE A 110 -8.56 -15.80 -3.70
N ALA A 111 -7.71 -16.54 -2.99
CA ALA A 111 -8.08 -17.84 -2.42
C ALA A 111 -9.28 -17.71 -1.45
N ASN A 112 -9.29 -16.69 -0.59
CA ASN A 112 -10.43 -16.43 0.32
C ASN A 112 -11.72 -16.14 -0.46
N ILE A 113 -11.64 -15.36 -1.54
CA ILE A 113 -12.82 -15.08 -2.39
C ILE A 113 -13.34 -16.37 -3.02
N VAL A 114 -12.45 -17.21 -3.56
CA VAL A 114 -12.83 -18.50 -4.19
C VAL A 114 -13.45 -19.45 -3.17
N VAL A 115 -12.87 -19.57 -1.98
CA VAL A 115 -13.41 -20.41 -0.89
C VAL A 115 -14.78 -19.88 -0.43
N GLY A 116 -14.94 -18.56 -0.30
CA GLY A 116 -16.21 -17.93 0.04
C GLY A 116 -17.30 -18.15 -1.03
N LEU A 117 -16.93 -18.15 -2.31
CA LEU A 117 -17.87 -18.48 -3.39
C LEU A 117 -18.23 -19.97 -3.41
N ALA A 118 -17.26 -20.85 -3.15
CA ALA A 118 -17.47 -22.29 -3.10
C ALA A 118 -18.41 -22.71 -1.97
N SER A 119 -18.24 -22.13 -0.76
CA SER A 119 -19.13 -22.38 0.38
C SER A 119 -20.55 -21.84 0.15
N PHE A 120 -20.68 -20.71 -0.56
CA PHE A 120 -21.99 -20.16 -0.91
C PHE A 120 -22.75 -21.03 -1.92
N ASN A 121 -22.04 -21.64 -2.89
CA ASN A 121 -22.67 -22.40 -3.98
C ASN A 121 -22.92 -23.87 -3.63
N ASN A 122 -22.09 -24.49 -2.78
CA ASN A 122 -22.20 -25.90 -2.38
C ASN A 122 -22.45 -26.05 -0.88
N GLN A 123 -23.67 -26.42 -0.49
CA GLN A 123 -24.07 -26.59 0.91
C GLN A 123 -23.33 -27.72 1.66
N GLY A 124 -22.65 -28.62 0.95
CA GLY A 124 -21.81 -29.68 1.54
C GLY A 124 -20.31 -29.36 1.59
N TYR A 125 -19.90 -28.15 1.19
CA TYR A 125 -18.49 -27.76 1.15
C TYR A 125 -18.02 -27.30 2.54
N VAL A 126 -17.11 -28.06 3.15
CA VAL A 126 -16.44 -27.68 4.40
C VAL A 126 -15.14 -26.97 4.04
N SER A 127 -15.14 -25.63 4.20
CA SER A 127 -13.93 -24.83 4.05
C SER A 127 -12.89 -25.21 5.10
N GLN A 128 -11.67 -25.52 4.67
CA GLN A 128 -10.49 -25.70 5.54
C GLN A 128 -9.71 -24.40 5.69
#